data_AF-M5F5M3-F1
#
_entry.id   AF-M5F5M3-F1
#
_cell.length_a   1.000
_cell.length_b   1.000
_cell.length_c   1.000
_cell.angle_alpha   90.00
_cell.angle_beta   90.00
_cell.angle_gamma   90.00
#
_symmetry.space_group_name_H-M   'P 1'
#
loop_
_entity.id
_entity.type
_entity.pdbx_description
1 polymer ?
#
loop_
_entity_poly.entity_id
_entity_poly.type
_entity_poly.pdbx_seq_one_letter_code
_entity_poly.pdbx_strand_id
1 'polypeptide(L)'
;MSLEDRLFAITLEAIGGQFTSFSELAQKVHDAGPAEFSYNRLEERHVMQPASIVPYVSLLHLLGILKTAAGDMIECILDEDPTQEGFVAVVDRKSIDVLTVAGFTRDAYVKVVRRLLRQANVVLPTLREIYQGLPLKVSEAQFIQLCALGGVRNHFGFALVTRRVMLPSQV
;
A
#
# COMPACT_ATOMS: atom_id res chain seq x y z
N MET A 1 9.73 -2.98 -12.48
CA MET A 1 9.16 -3.89 -11.47
C MET A 1 7.79 -3.40 -10.99
N SER A 2 6.80 -4.29 -10.81
CA SER A 2 5.49 -3.94 -10.22
C SER A 2 5.63 -3.59 -8.73
N LEU A 3 4.60 -3.05 -8.07
CA LEU A 3 4.67 -2.74 -6.64
C LEU A 3 4.84 -4.02 -5.82
N GLU A 4 4.09 -5.05 -6.20
CA GLU A 4 4.06 -6.37 -5.60
C GLU A 4 5.42 -7.07 -5.69
N ASP A 5 6.09 -6.97 -6.84
CA ASP A 5 7.44 -7.52 -7.03
C ASP A 5 8.48 -6.85 -6.14
N ARG A 6 8.36 -5.52 -5.91
CA ARG A 6 9.26 -4.81 -4.99
C ARG A 6 9.08 -5.30 -3.56
N LEU A 7 7.84 -5.47 -3.14
CA LEU A 7 7.50 -5.98 -1.82
C LEU A 7 7.99 -7.43 -1.66
N PHE A 8 7.90 -8.24 -2.73
CA PHE A 8 8.40 -9.61 -2.74
C PHE A 8 9.91 -9.68 -2.52
N ALA A 9 10.69 -8.91 -3.28
CA ALA A 9 12.14 -8.87 -3.16
C ALA A 9 12.61 -8.44 -1.75
N ILE A 10 11.96 -7.44 -1.16
CA ILE A 10 12.27 -7.02 0.22
C ILE A 10 11.95 -8.13 1.23
N THR A 11 10.85 -8.86 1.00
CA THR A 11 10.41 -9.90 1.92
C THR A 11 11.36 -11.08 1.92
N LEU A 12 11.85 -11.53 0.76
CA LEU A 12 12.85 -12.60 0.67
C LEU A 12 14.11 -12.29 1.52
N GLU A 13 14.61 -11.06 1.44
CA GLU A 13 15.78 -10.63 2.23
C GLU A 13 15.52 -10.52 3.74
N ALA A 14 14.25 -10.38 4.13
CA ALA A 14 13.82 -10.24 5.51
C ALA A 14 13.50 -11.57 6.20
N ILE A 15 13.22 -12.64 5.44
CA ILE A 15 12.87 -13.97 5.98
C ILE A 15 14.03 -14.52 6.80
N GLY A 16 13.70 -15.08 7.98
CA GLY A 16 14.68 -15.59 8.94
C GLY A 16 15.61 -14.54 9.55
N GLY A 17 15.42 -13.25 9.23
CA GLY A 17 16.22 -12.14 9.71
C GLY A 17 15.61 -11.43 10.91
N GLN A 18 16.48 -10.87 11.75
CA GLN A 18 16.11 -9.93 12.81
C GLN A 18 16.90 -8.65 12.62
N PHE A 19 16.23 -7.49 12.67
CA PHE A 19 16.82 -6.19 12.38
C PHE A 19 16.54 -5.21 13.51
N THR A 20 17.49 -4.37 13.87
CA THR A 20 17.32 -3.34 14.91
C THR A 20 16.51 -2.13 14.41
N SER A 21 16.41 -1.92 13.10
CA SER A 21 15.66 -0.80 12.51
C SER A 21 15.23 -1.05 11.07
N PHE A 22 14.22 -0.29 10.58
CA PHE A 22 13.85 -0.32 9.16
C PHE A 22 14.99 0.13 8.24
N SER A 23 15.87 1.00 8.76
CA SER A 23 17.06 1.47 8.03
C SER A 23 18.07 0.35 7.82
N GLU A 24 18.24 -0.54 8.78
CA GLU A 24 19.13 -1.70 8.68
C GLU A 24 18.60 -2.71 7.66
N LEU A 25 17.32 -3.04 7.72
CA LEU A 25 16.68 -3.90 6.71
C LEU A 25 16.80 -3.28 5.32
N ALA A 26 16.50 -1.98 5.18
CA ALA A 26 16.59 -1.30 3.88
C ALA A 26 18.02 -1.26 3.33
N GLN A 27 19.04 -1.11 4.18
CA GLN A 27 20.45 -1.21 3.79
C GLN A 27 20.79 -2.62 3.29
N LYS A 28 20.38 -3.67 4.02
CA LYS A 28 20.60 -5.06 3.60
C LYS A 28 19.97 -5.33 2.23
N VAL A 29 18.72 -4.91 2.03
CA VAL A 29 18.03 -5.08 0.75
C VAL A 29 18.70 -4.28 -0.37
N HIS A 30 19.29 -3.12 -0.08
CA HIS A 30 20.03 -2.38 -1.08
C HIS A 30 21.29 -3.12 -1.55
N ASP A 31 21.99 -3.76 -0.62
CA ASP A 31 23.24 -4.45 -0.90
C ASP A 31 22.99 -5.81 -1.59
N ALA A 32 21.86 -6.47 -1.30
CA ALA A 32 21.51 -7.80 -1.83
C ALA A 32 20.49 -7.78 -2.98
N GLY A 33 19.67 -6.74 -3.07
CA GLY A 33 18.51 -6.67 -3.95
C GLY A 33 18.81 -6.18 -5.37
N PRO A 34 17.78 -6.13 -6.25
CA PRO A 34 17.93 -5.68 -7.62
C PRO A 34 18.42 -4.22 -7.73
N ALA A 35 19.24 -3.94 -8.74
CA ALA A 35 19.93 -2.66 -8.95
C ALA A 35 19.01 -1.42 -9.08
N GLU A 36 17.70 -1.61 -9.27
CA GLU A 36 16.71 -0.54 -9.30
C GLU A 36 16.31 -0.03 -7.90
N PHE A 37 16.70 -0.73 -6.84
CA PHE A 37 16.48 -0.29 -5.46
C PHE A 37 17.54 0.72 -5.03
N SER A 38 17.10 1.97 -4.88
CA SER A 38 17.92 3.00 -4.25
C SER A 38 17.72 2.98 -2.74
N TYR A 39 18.82 3.03 -1.99
CA TYR A 39 18.78 3.36 -0.57
C TYR A 39 19.05 4.84 -0.39
N ASN A 40 18.01 5.60 -0.04
CA ASN A 40 18.15 7.01 0.25
C ASN A 40 18.18 7.23 1.77
N ARG A 41 19.40 7.30 2.33
CA ARG A 41 19.67 7.95 3.62
C ARG A 41 19.54 9.45 3.44
N LEU A 42 18.33 9.97 3.50
CA LEU A 42 18.18 11.41 3.41
C LEU A 42 18.34 12.04 4.79
N GLU A 43 19.54 12.56 5.02
CA GLU A 43 19.83 13.62 6.01
C GLU A 43 18.97 14.88 5.76
N GLU A 44 18.40 15.02 4.56
CA GLU A 44 17.40 16.04 4.22
C GLU A 44 15.99 15.43 4.17
N ARG A 45 15.22 15.62 5.24
CA ARG A 45 13.87 15.07 5.50
C ARG A 45 12.83 15.13 4.36
N HIS A 46 13.08 15.79 3.22
CA HIS A 46 12.01 16.33 2.37
C HIS A 46 11.74 15.61 1.04
N VAL A 47 12.57 14.69 0.53
CA VAL A 47 12.25 14.02 -0.77
C VAL A 47 12.73 12.57 -0.85
N MET A 48 12.00 11.62 -0.25
CA MET A 48 12.22 10.21 -0.59
C MET A 48 11.93 9.99 -2.08
N GLN A 49 12.92 9.53 -2.84
CA GLN A 49 12.69 9.19 -4.25
C GLN A 49 11.70 8.02 -4.36
N PRO A 50 10.88 7.95 -5.43
CA PRO A 50 9.95 6.85 -5.67
C PRO A 50 10.60 5.45 -5.68
N ALA A 51 11.90 5.36 -5.98
CA ALA A 51 12.68 4.13 -5.95
C ALA A 51 13.30 3.81 -4.57
N SER A 52 12.98 4.58 -3.53
CA SER A 52 13.47 4.33 -2.18
C SER A 52 12.88 3.04 -1.63
N ILE A 53 13.69 2.23 -0.96
CA ILE A 53 13.28 0.98 -0.31
C ILE A 53 12.38 1.25 0.92
N VAL A 54 12.61 2.36 1.61
CA VAL A 54 12.00 2.69 2.91
C VAL A 54 10.45 2.75 2.89
N PRO A 55 9.79 3.37 1.89
CA PRO A 55 8.33 3.30 1.74
C PRO A 55 7.78 1.88 1.67
N TYR A 56 8.48 0.97 0.98
CA TYR A 56 8.03 -0.40 0.81
C TYR A 56 8.21 -1.22 2.10
N VAL A 57 9.32 -1.03 2.82
CA VAL A 57 9.51 -1.60 4.17
C VAL A 57 8.42 -1.11 5.13
N SER A 58 8.09 0.19 5.08
CA SER A 58 7.01 0.77 5.89
C SER A 58 5.64 0.17 5.54
N LEU A 59 5.40 -0.11 4.25
CA LEU A 59 4.17 -0.76 3.79
C LEU A 59 4.09 -2.22 4.28
N LEU A 60 5.18 -2.99 4.23
CA LEU A 60 5.22 -4.35 4.78
C LEU A 60 4.95 -4.37 6.30
N HIS A 61 5.43 -3.35 7.01
CA HIS A 61 5.11 -3.18 8.44
C HIS A 61 3.63 -2.84 8.66
N LEU A 62 3.06 -1.92 7.87
CA LEU A 62 1.62 -1.61 7.91
C LEU A 62 0.74 -2.84 7.68
N LEU A 63 1.14 -3.72 6.75
CA LEU A 63 0.47 -4.99 6.47
C LEU A 63 0.68 -6.06 7.57
N GLY A 64 1.55 -5.78 8.54
CA GLY A 64 1.94 -6.72 9.58
C GLY A 64 2.63 -7.96 9.02
N ILE A 65 3.35 -7.82 7.90
CA ILE A 65 4.29 -8.83 7.38
C ILE A 65 5.63 -8.69 8.11
N LEU A 66 6.05 -7.44 8.34
CA LEU A 66 7.13 -7.11 9.27
C LEU A 66 6.52 -6.68 10.61
N LYS A 67 6.95 -7.28 11.71
CA LYS A 67 6.49 -6.94 13.06
C LYS A 67 7.65 -6.53 13.94
N THR A 68 7.37 -5.73 14.94
CA THR A 68 8.30 -5.45 16.02
C THR A 68 8.08 -6.50 17.11
N ALA A 69 9.07 -7.36 17.31
CA ALA A 69 9.10 -8.40 18.33
C ALA A 69 9.37 -7.83 19.73
N ALA A 70 9.28 -8.68 20.75
CA ALA A 70 9.73 -8.33 22.10
C ALA A 70 11.25 -8.03 22.07
N GLY A 71 11.62 -6.79 22.39
CA GLY A 71 13.02 -6.31 22.31
C GLY A 71 13.30 -5.34 21.16
N ASP A 72 12.27 -4.74 20.57
CA ASP A 72 12.36 -3.71 19.50
C ASP A 72 12.98 -4.18 18.18
N MET A 73 13.23 -5.48 18.03
CA MET A 73 13.72 -6.08 16.79
C MET A 73 12.58 -6.22 15.79
N ILE A 74 12.84 -5.90 14.53
CA ILE A 74 11.95 -6.13 13.40
C ILE A 74 12.17 -7.54 12.87
N GLU A 75 11.10 -8.31 12.77
CA GLU A 75 11.09 -9.68 12.26
C GLU A 75 10.07 -9.84 11.12
N CYS A 76 10.37 -10.73 10.17
CA CYS A 76 9.41 -11.17 9.16
C CYS A 76 8.59 -12.32 9.73
N ILE A 77 7.27 -12.27 9.60
CA ILE A 77 6.38 -13.34 10.11
C ILE A 77 6.29 -14.56 9.19
N LEU A 78 6.90 -14.49 8.02
CA LEU A 78 6.92 -15.59 7.07
C LEU A 78 8.14 -16.47 7.39
N ASP A 79 7.86 -17.74 7.70
CA ASP A 79 8.89 -18.70 8.09
C ASP A 79 9.51 -19.43 6.88
N GLU A 80 8.89 -19.31 5.71
CA GLU A 80 9.29 -19.96 4.46
C GLU A 80 9.28 -18.95 3.30
N ASP A 81 10.16 -19.16 2.32
CA ASP A 81 10.25 -18.35 1.10
C ASP A 81 8.98 -18.53 0.26
N PRO A 82 8.13 -17.49 0.13
CA PRO A 82 6.92 -17.62 -0.65
C PRO A 82 7.26 -17.68 -2.14
N THR A 83 6.41 -18.34 -2.93
CA THR A 83 6.40 -18.08 -4.37
C THR A 83 5.91 -16.65 -4.62
N GLN A 84 6.29 -16.04 -5.74
CA GLN A 84 5.85 -14.70 -6.09
C GLN A 84 4.31 -14.58 -6.12
N GLU A 85 3.63 -15.56 -6.70
CA GLU A 85 2.16 -15.63 -6.73
C GLU A 85 1.56 -15.77 -5.32
N GLY A 86 2.16 -16.62 -4.48
CA GLY A 86 1.72 -16.80 -3.09
C GLY A 86 1.90 -15.53 -2.27
N PHE A 87 2.99 -14.81 -2.47
CA PHE A 87 3.26 -13.53 -1.82
C PHE A 87 2.25 -12.46 -2.23
N VAL A 88 1.95 -12.34 -3.52
CA VAL A 88 0.92 -11.41 -4.04
C VAL A 88 -0.40 -11.67 -3.34
N ALA A 89 -0.83 -12.94 -3.25
CA ALA A 89 -2.06 -13.30 -2.57
C ALA A 89 -2.06 -12.92 -1.07
N VAL A 90 -0.91 -13.06 -0.40
CA VAL A 90 -0.75 -12.65 1.02
C VAL A 90 -0.85 -11.13 1.18
N VAL A 91 -0.18 -10.36 0.32
CA VAL A 91 -0.24 -8.90 0.31
C VAL A 91 -1.66 -8.41 0.07
N ASP A 92 -2.33 -8.97 -0.94
CA ASP A 92 -3.71 -8.61 -1.28
C ASP A 92 -4.65 -8.87 -0.09
N ARG A 93 -4.59 -10.07 0.49
CA ARG A 93 -5.40 -10.43 1.67
C ARG A 93 -5.16 -9.47 2.83
N LYS A 94 -3.90 -9.25 3.21
CA LYS A 94 -3.56 -8.35 4.34
C LYS A 94 -3.98 -6.91 4.08
N SER A 95 -3.90 -6.45 2.83
CA SER A 95 -4.32 -5.10 2.46
C SER A 95 -5.82 -4.93 2.58
N ILE A 96 -6.59 -5.93 2.14
CA ILE A 96 -8.05 -6.00 2.31
C ILE A 96 -8.40 -6.01 3.81
N ASP A 97 -7.70 -6.82 4.61
CA ASP A 97 -7.95 -6.91 6.05
C ASP A 97 -7.71 -5.56 6.76
N VAL A 98 -6.57 -4.90 6.50
CA VAL A 98 -6.25 -3.58 7.07
C VAL A 98 -7.32 -2.55 6.72
N LEU A 99 -7.73 -2.49 5.45
CA LEU A 99 -8.77 -1.55 5.01
C LEU A 99 -10.14 -1.87 5.63
N THR A 100 -10.49 -3.15 5.72
CA THR A 100 -11.75 -3.60 6.32
C THR A 100 -11.82 -3.22 7.79
N VAL A 101 -10.74 -3.48 8.56
CA VAL A 101 -10.60 -3.10 9.98
C VAL A 101 -10.64 -1.58 10.14
N ALA A 102 -10.09 -0.83 9.18
CA ALA A 102 -10.13 0.63 9.17
C ALA A 102 -11.53 1.21 8.89
N GLY A 103 -12.52 0.36 8.55
CA GLY A 103 -13.88 0.76 8.23
C GLY A 103 -14.17 0.94 6.74
N PHE A 104 -13.24 0.56 5.87
CA PHE A 104 -13.47 0.56 4.42
C PHE A 104 -14.16 -0.73 4.00
N THR A 105 -15.45 -0.63 3.72
CA THR A 105 -16.26 -1.73 3.20
C THR A 105 -16.91 -1.32 1.89
N ARG A 106 -17.33 -2.32 1.10
CA ARG A 106 -18.08 -2.08 -0.14
C ARG A 106 -19.32 -1.22 0.08
N ASP A 107 -20.08 -1.48 1.14
CA ASP A 107 -21.29 -0.73 1.45
C ASP A 107 -21.00 0.72 1.83
N ALA A 108 -19.98 0.95 2.66
CA ALA A 108 -19.54 2.29 3.02
C ALA A 108 -19.08 3.07 1.79
N TYR A 109 -18.27 2.43 0.94
CA TYR A 109 -17.83 2.97 -0.34
C TYR A 109 -19.02 3.37 -1.24
N VAL A 110 -19.94 2.44 -1.51
CA VAL A 110 -21.12 2.67 -2.36
C VAL A 110 -21.99 3.80 -1.82
N LYS A 111 -22.17 3.87 -0.49
CA LYS A 111 -22.92 4.95 0.17
C LYS A 111 -22.29 6.32 -0.07
N VAL A 112 -20.96 6.43 0.07
CA VAL A 112 -20.23 7.68 -0.16
C VAL A 112 -20.27 8.08 -1.63
N VAL A 113 -20.01 7.14 -2.55
CA VAL A 113 -20.07 7.41 -3.99
C VAL A 113 -21.45 7.89 -4.40
N ARG A 114 -22.53 7.23 -3.95
CA ARG A 114 -23.91 7.66 -4.25
C ARG A 114 -24.21 9.06 -3.72
N ARG A 115 -23.68 9.42 -2.55
CA ARG A 115 -23.83 10.78 -2.00
C ARG A 115 -23.11 11.81 -2.86
N LEU A 116 -21.87 11.53 -3.28
CA LEU A 116 -21.06 12.44 -4.10
C LEU A 116 -21.65 12.63 -5.50
N LEU A 117 -22.13 11.55 -6.14
CA LEU A 117 -22.77 11.62 -7.46
C LEU A 117 -24.09 12.41 -7.45
N ARG A 118 -24.83 12.43 -6.34
CA ARG A 118 -26.09 13.18 -6.21
C ARG A 118 -25.89 14.70 -6.10
N GLN A 119 -24.70 15.17 -5.73
CA GLN A 119 -24.52 16.55 -5.30
C GLN A 119 -24.11 17.55 -6.39
N ALA A 120 -23.48 17.17 -7.51
CA ALA A 120 -23.22 18.15 -8.59
C ALA A 120 -22.67 17.66 -9.95
N ASN A 121 -22.15 16.44 -10.17
CA ASN A 121 -21.38 16.18 -11.41
C ASN A 121 -21.48 14.74 -11.93
N VAL A 122 -21.49 14.57 -13.26
CA VAL A 122 -21.22 13.28 -13.94
C VAL A 122 -19.71 12.94 -13.91
N VAL A 123 -19.02 13.35 -12.85
CA VAL A 123 -17.60 13.13 -12.65
C VAL A 123 -17.47 12.10 -11.53
N LEU A 124 -16.76 11.02 -11.83
CA LEU A 124 -16.51 9.97 -10.85
C LEU A 124 -15.61 10.51 -9.72
N PRO A 125 -15.94 10.21 -8.44
CA PRO A 125 -15.22 10.76 -7.32
C PRO A 125 -13.78 10.23 -7.26
N THR A 126 -12.87 11.10 -6.84
CA THR A 126 -11.46 10.77 -6.59
C THR A 126 -11.31 9.95 -5.30
N LEU A 127 -10.19 9.23 -5.17
CA LEU A 127 -9.85 8.51 -3.93
C LEU A 127 -9.84 9.43 -2.70
N ARG A 128 -9.40 10.68 -2.88
CA ARG A 128 -9.38 11.67 -1.81
C ARG A 128 -10.78 12.05 -1.33
N GLU A 129 -11.71 12.28 -2.25
CA GLU A 129 -13.12 12.58 -1.91
C GLU A 129 -13.80 11.38 -1.25
N ILE A 130 -13.46 10.17 -1.69
CA ILE A 130 -13.91 8.93 -1.04
C ILE A 130 -13.38 8.86 0.39
N TYR A 131 -12.07 9.08 0.59
CA TYR A 131 -11.43 9.10 1.90
C TYR A 131 -12.10 10.12 2.84
N GLN A 132 -12.27 11.37 2.39
CA GLN A 132 -12.93 12.43 3.17
C GLN A 132 -14.39 12.11 3.50
N GLY A 133 -15.05 11.31 2.65
CA GLY A 133 -16.42 10.88 2.86
C GLY A 133 -16.58 9.73 3.86
N LEU A 134 -15.48 9.07 4.24
CA LEU A 134 -15.44 7.89 5.09
C LEU A 134 -14.73 8.19 6.43
N PRO A 135 -15.25 7.72 7.57
CA PRO A 135 -14.60 7.87 8.86
C PRO A 135 -13.54 6.76 9.06
N LEU A 136 -12.51 6.72 8.20
CA LEU A 136 -11.49 5.66 8.24
C LEU A 136 -10.50 5.85 9.39
N LYS A 137 -10.10 4.74 10.02
CA LYS A 137 -9.07 4.70 11.07
C LYS A 137 -7.65 4.49 10.52
N VAL A 138 -7.38 5.03 9.34
CA VAL A 138 -6.06 5.05 8.70
C VAL A 138 -5.81 6.43 8.11
N SER A 139 -4.55 6.82 7.95
CA SER A 139 -4.21 8.09 7.30
C SER A 139 -4.55 8.08 5.80
N GLU A 140 -4.76 9.26 5.21
CA GLU A 140 -5.02 9.41 3.76
C GLU A 140 -3.89 8.78 2.93
N ALA A 141 -2.64 8.97 3.35
CA ALA A 141 -1.47 8.41 2.68
C ALA A 141 -1.48 6.87 2.66
N GLN A 142 -1.77 6.25 3.81
CA GLN A 142 -1.86 4.78 3.92
C GLN A 142 -3.04 4.25 3.09
N PHE A 143 -4.19 4.93 3.13
CA PHE A 143 -5.35 4.55 2.32
C PHE A 143 -5.02 4.56 0.82
N ILE A 144 -4.40 5.62 0.31
CA ILE A 144 -4.01 5.74 -1.10
C ILE A 144 -3.03 4.63 -1.50
N GLN A 145 -2.03 4.35 -0.66
CA GLN A 145 -1.05 3.29 -0.91
C GLN A 145 -1.71 1.90 -0.98
N LEU A 146 -2.59 1.58 -0.04
CA LEU A 146 -3.31 0.30 -0.04
C LEU A 146 -4.26 0.17 -1.23
N CYS A 147 -4.94 1.24 -1.62
CA CYS A 147 -5.79 1.25 -2.82
C CYS A 147 -5.02 1.17 -4.14
N ALA A 148 -3.70 1.39 -4.15
CA ALA A 148 -2.87 1.22 -5.34
C ALA A 148 -2.60 -0.26 -5.66
N LEU A 149 -2.74 -1.17 -4.69
CA LEU A 149 -2.52 -2.60 -4.86
C LEU A 149 -3.64 -3.24 -5.69
N GLY A 150 -3.26 -4.16 -6.58
CA GLY A 150 -4.18 -4.80 -7.54
C GLY A 150 -5.37 -5.49 -6.88
N GLY A 151 -5.13 -6.31 -5.84
CA GLY A 151 -6.19 -7.06 -5.18
C GLY A 151 -7.21 -6.21 -4.46
N VAL A 152 -6.82 -5.09 -3.85
CA VAL A 152 -7.75 -4.16 -3.18
C VAL A 152 -8.74 -3.58 -4.19
N ARG A 153 -8.25 -3.13 -5.34
CA ARG A 153 -9.10 -2.55 -6.40
C ARG A 153 -10.12 -3.57 -6.91
N ASN A 154 -9.67 -4.80 -7.15
CA ASN A 154 -10.51 -5.90 -7.62
C ASN A 154 -11.54 -6.32 -6.56
N HIS A 155 -11.13 -6.45 -5.30
CA HIS A 155 -11.96 -6.92 -4.20
C HIS A 155 -13.13 -5.97 -3.90
N PHE A 156 -12.85 -4.67 -3.78
CA PHE A 156 -13.90 -3.69 -3.51
C PHE A 156 -14.64 -3.21 -4.77
N GLY A 157 -14.21 -3.67 -5.95
CA GLY A 157 -14.91 -3.48 -7.22
C GLY A 157 -15.05 -2.02 -7.64
N PHE A 158 -14.03 -1.20 -7.40
CA PHE A 158 -14.04 0.20 -7.84
C PHE A 158 -13.06 0.46 -8.99
N ALA A 159 -13.59 1.03 -10.07
CA ALA A 159 -12.79 1.53 -11.19
C ALA A 159 -12.22 2.90 -10.81
N LEU A 160 -10.90 2.98 -10.63
CA LEU A 160 -10.21 4.26 -10.48
C LEU A 160 -10.43 5.08 -11.75
N VAL A 161 -11.04 6.24 -11.59
CA VAL A 161 -11.05 7.25 -12.64
C VAL A 161 -9.96 8.25 -12.30
N THR A 162 -8.76 7.95 -12.80
CA THR A 162 -7.58 8.84 -12.69
C THR A 162 -7.71 10.09 -13.55
N ARG A 163 -8.71 10.16 -14.45
CA ARG A 163 -9.00 11.32 -15.29
C ARG A 163 -10.49 11.64 -15.23
N ARG A 164 -10.83 12.89 -14.88
CA ARG A 164 -12.19 13.43 -15.06
C ARG A 164 -12.73 12.96 -16.42
N VAL A 165 -13.79 12.16 -16.41
CA VAL A 165 -14.55 11.89 -17.63
C VAL A 165 -15.22 13.22 -17.97
N MET A 166 -14.64 13.98 -18.90
CA MET A 166 -15.38 15.06 -19.56
C MET A 166 -16.37 14.37 -20.49
N LEU A 167 -17.62 14.23 -20.05
CA LEU A 167 -18.68 14.00 -21.01
C LEU A 167 -18.76 15.26 -21.90
N PRO A 168 -18.79 15.11 -23.23
CA PRO A 168 -18.96 16.25 -24.11
C PRO A 168 -20.24 16.98 -23.72
N SER A 169 -20.16 18.30 -23.50
CA SER A 169 -21.36 19.12 -23.42
C SER A 169 -22.02 19.04 -24.79
N GLN A 170 -23.19 18.39 -24.81
CA GLN A 170 -24.11 18.11 -25.91
C GLN A 170 -23.87 18.85 -27.25
N VAL A 171 -23.94 18.10 -28.35
CA VAL A 171 -24.36 18.60 -29.67
C VAL A 171 -25.87 18.77 -29.66
#